data_AF-A0A4V1KHW3-F1
#
_entry.id   AF-A0A4V1KHW3-F1
#
_cell.length_a   1.000
_cell.length_b   1.000
_cell.length_c   1.000
_cell.angle_alpha   90.00
_cell.angle_beta   90.00
_cell.angle_gamma   90.00
#
_symmetry.space_group_name_H-M   'P 1'
#
loop_
_entity.id
_entity.type
_entity.pdbx_description
1 polymer ?
#
loop_
_entity_poly.entity_id
_entity_poly.type
_entity_poly.pdbx_seq_one_letter_code
_entity_poly.pdbx_strand_id
1 'polypeptide(L)' 'MEKKTWFITGASRGFGKEWTTAALQHGNNVGATARNVDALADLKSKFRNLLLPLQLDVI' A
#
# COMPACT_ATOMS: atom_id res chain seq x y z
N MET A 1 -3.63 5.50 -20.04
CA MET A 1 -2.57 5.87 -19.08
C MET A 1 -1.78 4.62 -18.73
N GLU A 2 -0.46 4.73 -18.59
CA GLU A 2 0.42 3.62 -18.26
C GLU A 2 0.32 3.26 -16.76
N LYS A 3 0.32 1.96 -16.47
CA LYS A 3 0.23 1.42 -15.11
C LYS A 3 1.56 1.57 -14.38
N LYS A 4 1.57 2.26 -13.23
CA LYS A 4 2.77 2.50 -12.43
C LYS A 4 2.91 1.49 -11.29
N THR A 5 4.13 1.37 -10.76
CA THR A 5 4.43 0.63 -9.53
C THR A 5 4.97 1.60 -8.49
N TRP A 6 4.33 1.65 -7.31
CA TRP A 6 4.67 2.55 -6.21
C TRP A 6 5.31 1.77 -5.07
N PHE A 7 6.25 2.40 -4.36
CA PHE A 7 6.77 1.89 -3.09
C PHE A 7 6.51 2.95 -2.02
N ILE A 8 5.69 2.60 -1.01
CA ILE A 8 5.21 3.55 -0.01
C ILE A 8 5.68 3.11 1.38
N THR A 9 6.36 4.03 2.07
CA THR A 9 6.74 3.87 3.48
C THR A 9 5.67 4.41 4.43
N GLY A 10 5.45 3.74 5.56
CA GLY A 10 4.46 4.17 6.55
C GLY A 10 3.00 4.09 6.07
N ALA A 11 2.65 3.05 5.31
CA ALA A 11 1.34 2.91 4.66
C ALA A 11 0.17 2.57 5.61
N SER A 12 0.43 2.34 6.91
CA SER A 12 -0.60 1.89 7.86
C SER A 12 -1.58 2.97 8.30
N ARG A 13 -1.26 4.26 8.14
CA ARG A 13 -2.09 5.38 8.59
C ARG A 13 -1.73 6.71 7.92
N GLY A 14 -2.57 7.72 8.14
CA GLY A 14 -2.35 9.09 7.66
C GLY A 14 -2.16 9.13 6.15
N PHE A 15 -1.29 10.04 5.68
CA PHE A 15 -1.04 10.20 4.25
C PHE A 15 -0.55 8.92 3.57
N GLY A 16 0.28 8.10 4.23
CA GLY A 16 0.74 6.84 3.63
C GLY A 16 -0.41 5.90 3.25
N LYS A 17 -1.45 5.84 4.09
CA LYS A 17 -2.67 5.07 3.80
C LYS A 17 -3.50 5.69 2.67
N GLU A 18 -3.67 7.01 2.66
CA GLU A 18 -4.42 7.72 1.62
C GLU A 18 -3.77 7.58 0.25
N TRP A 19 -2.44 7.77 0.15
CA TRP A 19 -1.69 7.60 -1.09
C TRP A 19 -1.72 6.16 -1.60
N THR A 20 -1.58 5.18 -0.71
CA THR A 20 -1.71 3.76 -1.06
C THR A 20 -3.08 3.49 -1.66
N THR A 21 -4.14 3.98 -1.00
CA THR A 21 -5.53 3.80 -1.47
C THR A 21 -5.76 4.45 -2.83
N ALA A 22 -5.35 5.70 -3.01
CA ALA A 22 -5.50 6.42 -4.26
C ALA A 22 -4.72 5.77 -5.42
N ALA A 23 -3.50 5.30 -5.18
CA ALA A 23 -2.71 4.60 -6.19
C ALA A 23 -3.38 3.29 -6.62
N LEU A 24 -3.89 2.50 -5.67
CA LEU A 24 -4.61 1.26 -5.93
C LEU A 24 -5.94 1.48 -6.67
N GLN A 25 -6.69 2.52 -6.32
CA GLN A 25 -7.94 2.89 -7.00
C GLN A 25 -7.72 3.26 -8.48
N HIS A 26 -6.55 3.83 -8.81
CA HIS A 26 -6.14 4.09 -10.19
C HIS A 26 -5.60 2.85 -10.93
N GLY A 27 -5.63 1.66 -10.32
CA GLY A 27 -5.17 0.42 -10.93
C GLY A 27 -3.65 0.23 -10.93
N ASN A 28 -2.90 1.03 -10.15
CA ASN A 28 -1.45 0.90 -10.02
C ASN A 28 -1.07 -0.25 -9.07
N ASN A 29 0.13 -0.79 -9.25
CA ASN A 29 0.71 -1.70 -8.27
C ASN A 29 1.32 -0.90 -7.12
N VAL A 30 1.25 -1.40 -5.89
CA VAL A 30 1.81 -0.75 -4.71
C VAL A 30 2.50 -1.78 -3.82
N GLY A 31 3.79 -1.58 -3.56
CA GLY A 31 4.48 -2.13 -2.40
C GLY A 31 4.26 -1.21 -1.20
N ALA A 32 3.45 -1.64 -0.24
CA ALA A 32 3.06 -0.82 0.91
C ALA A 32 3.72 -1.38 2.17
N THR A 33 4.48 -0.55 2.89
CA THR A 33 5.22 -1.00 4.07
C THR A 33 4.61 -0.52 5.39
N ALA A 34 4.67 -1.35 6.42
CA ALA A 34 4.23 -1.04 7.78
C ALA A 34 4.98 -1.89 8.81
N ARG A 35 5.05 -1.43 10.08
CA ARG A 35 5.58 -2.25 11.19
C ARG A 35 4.76 -3.51 11.44
N ASN A 36 3.44 -3.37 11.32
CA ASN A 36 2.49 -4.48 11.36
C ASN A 36 1.71 -4.48 10.03
N VAL A 37 1.89 -5.54 9.23
CA VAL A 37 1.22 -5.71 7.92
C VAL A 37 -0.28 -5.97 8.04
N ASP A 38 -0.76 -6.43 9.21
CA ASP A 38 -2.20 -6.63 9.45
C ASP A 38 -2.97 -5.32 9.40
N ALA A 39 -2.30 -4.19 9.65
CA ALA A 39 -2.88 -2.86 9.47
C ALA A 39 -3.26 -2.55 8.01
N LEU A 40 -2.80 -3.35 7.05
CA LEU A 40 -3.10 -3.25 5.61
C LEU A 40 -4.10 -4.33 5.13
N ALA A 41 -4.68 -5.13 6.05
CA ALA A 41 -5.57 -6.24 5.68
C ALA A 41 -6.82 -5.78 4.92
N ASP A 42 -7.37 -4.61 5.28
CA ASP A 42 -8.49 -3.99 4.58
C ASP A 42 -8.14 -3.70 3.11
N LEU A 43 -7.00 -3.06 2.86
CA LEU A 43 -6.53 -2.77 1.51
C LEU A 43 -6.16 -4.06 0.74
N LYS A 44 -5.54 -5.04 1.40
CA LYS A 44 -5.20 -6.34 0.78
C LYS A 44 -6.45 -7.10 0.34
N SER A 45 -7.52 -7.07 1.14
CA SER A 45 -8.79 -7.70 0.78
C SER A 45 -9.42 -7.06 -0.46
N LYS A 46 -9.34 -5.72 -0.58
CA LYS A 46 -9.93 -4.94 -1.67
C LYS A 46 -9.11 -4.98 -2.97
N PHE A 47 -7.78 -5.02 -2.87
CA PHE A 47 -6.87 -4.79 -4.00
C PHE A 47 -5.83 -5.91 -4.17
N ARG A 48 -6.22 -7.15 -3.90
CA ARG A 48 -5.37 -8.35 -3.76
C ARG A 48 -4.20 -8.46 -4.75
N ASN A 49 -4.43 -8.23 -6.05
CA ASN A 49 -3.41 -8.38 -7.11
C ASN A 49 -2.57 -7.11 -7.36
N LEU A 50 -2.94 -6.00 -6.73
CA LEU A 50 -2.32 -4.70 -6.90
C LEU A 50 -1.51 -4.27 -5.67
N LEU A 51 -1.70 -4.94 -4.53
CA LEU A 51 -1.03 -4.61 -3.27
C LEU A 51 -0.08 -5.73 -2.82
N LEU A 52 1.18 -5.35 -2.59
CA LEU A 52 2.18 -6.16 -1.90
C LEU A 52 2.46 -5.54 -0.52
N PRO A 53 1.89 -6.09 0.58
CA PRO A 53 2.21 -5.66 1.93
C PRO A 53 3.61 -6.15 2.32
N LEU A 54 4.42 -5.27 2.90
CA LEU A 54 5.79 -5.57 3.32
C LEU A 54 6.00 -5.10 4.76
N GLN A 55 6.57 -5.95 5.61
CA GLN A 55 6.95 -5.52 6.95
C GLN A 55 8.22 -4.67 6.85
N LEU A 56 8.19 -3.47 7.43
CA LEU A 56 9.35 -2.59 7.52
C LEU A 56 9.27 -1.78 8.81
N ASP A 57 10.39 -1.71 9.52
CA ASP A 57 10.59 -0.76 10.60
C ASP A 57 11.58 0.32 10.14
N VAL A 58 11.14 1.58 10.17
CA VAL A 58 11.95 2.73 9.78
C VAL A 58 12.29 3.47 11.07
N ILE A 59 13.60 3.57 11.32
CA ILE A 59 14.25 4.05 12.54
C ILE A 59 13.96 5.53 12.77
#